data_AF-A0A6I9P1V4-F1
#
_entry.id   AF-A0A6I9P1V4-F1
#
_cell.length_a   1.000
_cell.length_b   1.000
_cell.length_c   1.000
_cell.angle_alpha   90.00
_cell.angle_beta   90.00
_cell.angle_gamma   90.00
#
_symmetry.space_group_name_H-M   'P 1'
#
loop_
_entity.id
_entity.type
_entity.pdbx_description
1 polymer ?
#
loop_
_entity_poly.entity_id
_entity_poly.type
_entity_poly.pdbx_seq_one_letter_code
_entity_poly.pdbx_strand_id
1 'polypeptide(L)'
;MSGDMATDQVNGNGSVSEEPMDTTEVTRSEHFPALLEAGLPQNVAEKLDELYVAGLVAHSDLDERAIEALKEFNEDGALQVLAQFKESDLSHVQNKSAFLCGVMKTYRQREKQGTKVTDSTKGPDEAKIKELLDRTNYTLDVTTGQRKYGGPPPESVYSGAQPNAGTEVRFQRKSHCQAEV
;
A
#
# COMPACT_ATOMS: atom_id res chain seq x y z
N MET A 1 6.61 1.33 -87.28
CA MET A 1 7.63 0.38 -86.81
C MET A 1 7.66 0.47 -85.29
N SER A 2 7.33 -0.63 -84.61
CA SER A 2 7.78 -1.05 -83.26
C SER A 2 7.50 -0.11 -82.07
N GLY A 3 6.90 -0.52 -80.95
CA GLY A 3 6.47 -1.83 -80.48
C GLY A 3 5.73 -1.69 -79.13
N ASP A 4 4.91 -2.70 -78.85
CA ASP A 4 4.06 -2.93 -77.67
C ASP A 4 4.88 -3.26 -76.40
N MET A 5 4.39 -2.88 -75.21
CA MET A 5 4.35 -3.74 -74.00
C MET A 5 3.43 -3.13 -72.92
N ALA A 6 2.42 -3.92 -72.55
CA ALA A 6 1.50 -3.73 -71.44
C ALA A 6 1.98 -4.46 -70.17
N THR A 7 1.64 -3.92 -68.99
CA THR A 7 1.26 -4.64 -67.75
C THR A 7 0.57 -3.62 -66.83
N ASP A 8 -0.74 -3.68 -66.58
CA ASP A 8 -1.48 -4.54 -65.64
C ASP A 8 -1.59 -3.95 -64.21
N GLN A 9 -2.74 -4.20 -63.60
CA GLN A 9 -3.40 -3.47 -62.54
C GLN A 9 -3.05 -4.04 -61.15
N VAL A 10 -3.09 -3.24 -60.08
CA VAL A 10 -3.62 -3.75 -58.79
C VAL A 10 -4.23 -2.67 -57.90
N ASN A 11 -5.32 -3.11 -57.31
CA ASN A 11 -6.36 -2.56 -56.46
C ASN A 11 -5.92 -2.06 -55.06
N GLY A 12 -6.57 -0.99 -54.59
CA GLY A 12 -7.46 -1.04 -53.41
C GLY A 12 -6.90 -1.05 -51.98
N ASN A 13 -7.27 0.01 -51.25
CA ASN A 13 -7.78 0.04 -49.87
C ASN A 13 -6.89 -0.43 -48.69
N GLY A 14 -6.73 0.44 -47.68
CA GLY A 14 -6.30 0.00 -46.36
C GLY A 14 -5.72 1.11 -45.48
N SER A 15 -6.60 1.84 -44.80
CA SER A 15 -6.26 2.50 -43.54
C SER A 15 -5.75 1.45 -42.57
N VAL A 16 -4.49 1.54 -42.15
CA VAL A 16 -4.00 0.85 -40.97
C VAL A 16 -3.16 1.84 -40.18
N SER A 17 -3.82 2.40 -39.18
CA SER A 17 -3.22 2.96 -37.98
C SER A 17 -2.22 1.97 -37.41
N GLU A 18 -1.07 2.46 -36.95
CA GLU A 18 -0.43 2.02 -35.70
C GLU A 18 0.88 2.80 -35.59
N GLU A 19 0.78 3.97 -34.97
CA GLU A 19 1.94 4.58 -34.32
C GLU A 19 2.41 3.60 -33.23
N PRO A 20 3.73 3.42 -33.08
CA PRO A 20 4.28 2.41 -32.18
C PRO A 20 3.85 2.74 -30.75
N MET A 21 3.01 1.88 -30.18
CA MET A 21 2.68 1.93 -28.77
C MET A 21 3.98 1.82 -27.97
N ASP A 22 4.24 2.87 -27.20
CA ASP A 22 5.22 2.89 -26.12
C ASP A 22 4.78 1.85 -25.08
N THR A 23 5.11 0.60 -25.35
CA THR A 23 4.89 -0.53 -24.46
C THR A 23 5.98 -0.46 -23.42
N THR A 24 5.77 0.39 -22.42
CA THR A 24 6.44 0.24 -21.14
C THR A 24 6.21 -1.21 -20.73
N GLU A 25 7.26 -2.04 -20.78
CA GLU A 25 7.20 -3.44 -20.38
C GLU A 25 6.74 -3.48 -18.93
N VAL A 26 5.42 -3.63 -18.73
CA VAL A 26 4.85 -3.80 -17.40
C VAL A 26 5.24 -5.22 -17.01
N THR A 27 6.31 -5.36 -16.23
CA THR A 27 6.64 -6.59 -15.52
C THR A 27 5.50 -6.87 -14.56
N ARG A 28 4.43 -7.49 -15.05
CA ARG A 28 3.26 -7.86 -14.25
C ARG A 28 3.58 -9.10 -13.42
N SER A 29 3.14 -9.16 -12.18
CA SER A 29 3.30 -10.38 -11.39
C SER A 29 2.34 -11.47 -11.88
N GLU A 30 2.65 -12.72 -11.52
CA GLU A 30 1.78 -13.86 -11.78
C GLU A 30 0.39 -13.74 -11.11
N HIS A 31 0.25 -12.87 -10.12
CA HIS A 31 -1.00 -12.66 -9.37
C HIS A 31 -1.93 -11.64 -10.03
N PHE A 32 -1.48 -10.93 -11.07
CA PHE A 32 -2.28 -9.93 -11.76
C PHE A 32 -3.64 -10.47 -12.29
N PRO A 33 -3.70 -11.65 -12.96
CA PRO A 33 -4.97 -12.21 -13.41
C PRO A 33 -5.94 -12.53 -12.26
N ALA A 34 -5.40 -13.00 -11.12
CA ALA A 34 -6.20 -13.31 -9.94
C ALA A 34 -6.85 -12.05 -9.33
N LEU A 35 -6.18 -10.90 -9.39
CA LEU A 35 -6.75 -9.62 -8.94
C LEU A 35 -7.94 -9.19 -9.82
N LEU A 36 -7.85 -9.42 -11.13
CA LEU A 36 -8.94 -9.13 -12.07
C LEU A 36 -10.11 -10.09 -11.88
N GLU A 37 -9.84 -11.38 -11.68
CA GLU A 37 -10.88 -12.39 -11.40
C GLU A 37 -11.58 -12.12 -10.06
N ALA A 38 -10.84 -11.61 -9.06
CA ALA A 38 -11.42 -11.14 -7.81
C ALA A 38 -12.39 -9.95 -8.01
N GLY A 39 -12.41 -9.33 -9.19
CA GLY A 39 -13.33 -8.25 -9.56
C GLY A 39 -12.83 -6.87 -9.15
N LEU A 40 -11.51 -6.68 -9.01
CA LEU A 40 -10.92 -5.36 -8.87
C LEU A 40 -10.87 -4.65 -10.24
N PRO A 41 -11.08 -3.33 -10.30
CA PRO A 41 -10.92 -2.59 -11.54
C PRO A 41 -9.46 -2.63 -12.01
N GLN A 42 -9.25 -2.65 -13.32
CA GLN A 42 -7.94 -2.80 -13.97
C GLN A 42 -6.87 -1.89 -13.37
N ASN A 43 -7.16 -0.59 -13.23
CA ASN A 43 -6.19 0.39 -12.74
C ASN A 43 -5.78 0.13 -11.27
N VAL A 44 -6.71 -0.34 -10.43
CA VAL A 44 -6.42 -0.70 -9.03
C VAL A 44 -5.63 -2.00 -8.95
N ALA A 45 -5.97 -2.99 -9.78
CA ALA A 45 -5.21 -4.22 -9.88
C ALA A 45 -3.78 -3.96 -10.35
N GLU A 46 -3.58 -3.09 -11.34
CA GLU A 46 -2.24 -2.70 -11.82
C GLU A 46 -1.46 -2.00 -10.71
N LYS A 47 -2.10 -1.11 -9.95
CA LYS A 47 -1.44 -0.41 -8.86
C LYS A 47 -1.05 -1.34 -7.71
N LEU A 48 -1.86 -2.33 -7.41
CA LEU A 48 -1.57 -3.33 -6.40
C LEU A 48 -0.46 -4.28 -6.86
N ASP A 49 -0.45 -4.65 -8.15
CA ASP A 49 0.58 -5.48 -8.76
C ASP A 49 1.95 -4.79 -8.76
N GLU A 50 2.02 -3.47 -8.99
CA GLU A 50 3.25 -2.69 -8.79
C GLU A 50 3.83 -2.86 -7.37
N LEU A 51 2.98 -2.99 -6.34
CA LEU A 51 3.43 -3.18 -4.95
C LEU A 51 4.02 -4.58 -4.74
N TYR A 52 3.46 -5.59 -5.42
CA TYR A 52 3.98 -6.95 -5.41
C TYR A 52 5.33 -7.03 -6.12
N VAL A 53 5.45 -6.41 -7.29
CA VAL A 53 6.70 -6.37 -8.07
C VAL A 53 7.79 -5.58 -7.33
N ALA A 54 7.42 -4.50 -6.63
CA ALA A 54 8.34 -3.75 -5.79
C ALA A 54 8.78 -4.53 -4.51
N GLY A 55 8.16 -5.68 -4.23
CA GLY A 55 8.45 -6.49 -3.04
C GLY A 55 8.02 -5.83 -1.73
N LEU A 56 7.10 -4.85 -1.78
CA LEU A 56 6.58 -4.19 -0.57
C LEU A 56 5.60 -5.07 0.18
N VAL A 57 4.86 -5.90 -0.55
CA VAL A 57 3.82 -6.82 -0.07
C VAL A 57 3.81 -8.06 -0.95
N ALA A 58 3.53 -9.23 -0.40
CA ALA A 58 3.24 -10.44 -1.16
C ALA A 58 1.73 -10.66 -1.31
N HIS A 59 1.32 -11.40 -2.34
CA HIS A 59 -0.10 -11.74 -2.52
C HIS A 59 -0.70 -12.45 -1.29
N SER A 60 0.08 -13.28 -0.59
CA SER A 60 -0.32 -13.95 0.64
C SER A 60 -0.45 -13.05 1.88
N ASP A 61 0.08 -11.83 1.83
CA ASP A 61 0.01 -10.89 2.96
C ASP A 61 -1.33 -10.14 3.04
N LEU A 62 -2.12 -10.21 1.95
CA LEU A 62 -3.45 -9.59 1.85
C LEU A 62 -4.53 -10.66 1.86
N ASP A 63 -5.34 -10.66 2.92
CA ASP A 63 -6.44 -11.62 3.03
C ASP A 63 -7.59 -11.23 2.10
N GLU A 64 -8.42 -12.21 1.76
CA GLU A 64 -9.62 -12.03 0.93
C GLU A 64 -10.52 -10.89 1.43
N ARG A 65 -10.64 -10.73 2.76
CA ARG A 65 -11.41 -9.63 3.38
C ARG A 65 -10.85 -8.24 3.04
N ALA A 66 -9.53 -8.10 2.95
CA ALA A 66 -8.91 -6.83 2.58
C ALA A 66 -9.15 -6.52 1.10
N ILE A 67 -9.10 -7.55 0.25
CA ILE A 67 -9.41 -7.43 -1.18
C ILE A 67 -10.89 -7.08 -1.39
N GLU A 68 -11.79 -7.73 -0.66
CA GLU A 68 -13.24 -7.42 -0.70
C GLU A 68 -13.51 -5.98 -0.25
N ALA A 69 -12.86 -5.54 0.83
CA ALA A 69 -12.97 -4.16 1.28
C ALA A 69 -12.47 -3.14 0.25
N LEU A 70 -11.42 -3.46 -0.52
CA LEU A 70 -10.92 -2.62 -1.62
C LEU A 70 -11.94 -2.50 -2.75
N LYS A 71 -12.69 -3.57 -3.07
CA LYS A 71 -13.73 -3.57 -4.11
C LYS A 71 -14.90 -2.65 -3.81
N GLU A 72 -15.17 -2.41 -2.53
CA GLU A 72 -16.23 -1.48 -2.10
C GLU A 72 -15.88 -0.01 -2.32
N PHE A 73 -14.61 0.33 -2.58
CA PHE A 73 -14.21 1.70 -2.91
C PHE A 73 -14.50 2.01 -4.37
N ASN A 74 -14.73 3.29 -4.65
CA ASN A 74 -14.58 3.80 -6.00
C ASN A 74 -13.11 3.69 -6.45
N GLU A 75 -12.91 3.69 -7.76
CA GLU A 75 -11.60 3.53 -8.38
C GLU A 75 -10.57 4.55 -7.87
N ASP A 76 -10.92 5.84 -7.86
CA ASP A 76 -10.05 6.90 -7.32
C ASP A 76 -9.72 6.69 -5.84
N GLY A 77 -10.70 6.26 -5.04
CA GLY A 77 -10.51 6.04 -3.61
C GLY A 77 -9.56 4.88 -3.32
N ALA A 78 -9.71 3.78 -4.05
CA ALA A 78 -8.80 2.63 -3.96
C ALA A 78 -7.38 3.01 -4.38
N LEU A 79 -7.22 3.76 -5.48
CA LEU A 79 -5.90 4.24 -5.93
C LEU A 79 -5.22 5.12 -4.87
N GLN A 80 -5.96 6.00 -4.22
CA GLN A 80 -5.44 6.86 -3.15
C GLN A 80 -5.06 6.07 -1.89
N VAL A 81 -5.84 5.05 -1.52
CA VAL A 81 -5.50 4.12 -0.42
C VAL A 81 -4.19 3.39 -0.74
N LEU A 82 -4.05 2.84 -1.94
CA LEU A 82 -2.85 2.12 -2.35
C LEU A 82 -1.63 3.04 -2.47
N ALA A 83 -1.81 4.28 -2.92
CA ALA A 83 -0.75 5.29 -2.92
C ALA A 83 -0.26 5.61 -1.51
N GLN A 84 -1.18 5.86 -0.58
CA GLN A 84 -0.83 6.09 0.83
C GLN A 84 -0.14 4.86 1.44
N PHE A 85 -0.59 3.67 1.10
CA PHE A 85 0.00 2.42 1.56
C PHE A 85 1.43 2.24 1.01
N LYS A 86 1.69 2.61 -0.26
CA LYS A 86 3.03 2.59 -0.88
C LYS A 86 4.01 3.54 -0.20
N GLU A 87 3.55 4.72 0.20
CA GLU A 87 4.36 5.75 0.85
C GLU A 87 4.59 5.47 2.35
N SER A 88 3.84 4.52 2.91
CA SER A 88 3.95 4.14 4.31
C SER A 88 5.18 3.27 4.58
N ASP A 89 5.77 3.42 5.77
CA ASP A 89 6.83 2.53 6.25
C ASP A 89 6.23 1.19 6.71
N LEU A 90 6.47 0.15 5.92
CA LEU A 90 5.98 -1.21 6.18
C LEU A 90 6.99 -2.09 6.92
N SER A 91 8.19 -1.60 7.23
CA SER A 91 9.32 -2.42 7.71
C SER A 91 9.00 -3.19 9.00
N HIS A 92 8.24 -2.57 9.90
CA HIS A 92 7.88 -3.14 11.21
C HIS A 92 6.40 -3.51 11.30
N VAL A 93 5.69 -3.57 10.17
CA VAL A 93 4.28 -3.96 10.11
C VAL A 93 4.19 -5.48 10.01
N GLN A 94 3.70 -6.14 11.06
CA GLN A 94 3.58 -7.61 11.09
C GLN A 94 2.42 -8.13 10.24
N ASN A 95 1.31 -7.40 10.19
CA ASN A 95 0.11 -7.79 9.44
C ASN A 95 -0.23 -6.70 8.40
N LYS A 96 0.14 -6.95 7.13
CA LYS A 96 -0.07 -5.99 6.04
C LYS A 96 -1.56 -5.84 5.71
N SER A 97 -2.33 -6.93 5.68
CA SER A 97 -3.79 -6.94 5.51
C SER A 97 -4.50 -6.01 6.49
N ALA A 98 -4.19 -6.12 7.79
CA ALA A 98 -4.75 -5.28 8.84
C ALA A 98 -4.32 -3.81 8.70
N PHE A 99 -3.07 -3.56 8.32
CA PHE A 99 -2.58 -2.20 8.08
C PHE A 99 -3.32 -1.55 6.91
N LEU A 100 -3.44 -2.23 5.77
CA LEU A 100 -4.20 -1.77 4.60
C LEU A 100 -5.67 -1.48 4.96
N CYS A 101 -6.31 -2.38 5.72
CA CYS A 101 -7.67 -2.15 6.23
C CYS A 101 -7.76 -0.90 7.13
N GLY A 102 -6.74 -0.63 7.93
CA GLY A 102 -6.63 0.59 8.71
C GLY A 102 -6.54 1.85 7.82
N VAL A 103 -5.75 1.81 6.74
CA VAL A 103 -5.64 2.90 5.77
C VAL A 103 -6.99 3.14 5.08
N MET A 104 -7.64 2.08 4.62
CA MET A 104 -9.00 2.11 4.06
C MET A 104 -10.02 2.73 5.03
N LYS A 105 -9.97 2.36 6.31
CA LYS A 105 -10.86 2.89 7.33
C LYS A 105 -10.68 4.39 7.53
N THR A 106 -9.43 4.85 7.61
CA THR A 106 -9.11 6.28 7.70
C THR A 106 -9.55 7.03 6.44
N TYR A 107 -9.38 6.45 5.25
CA TYR A 107 -9.86 7.00 3.98
C TYR A 107 -11.39 7.22 4.00
N ARG A 108 -12.17 6.19 4.39
CA ARG A 108 -13.63 6.33 4.47
C ARG A 108 -14.06 7.39 5.48
N GLN A 109 -13.32 7.51 6.58
CA GLN A 109 -13.60 8.52 7.60
C GLN A 109 -13.35 9.94 7.08
N ARG A 110 -12.26 10.18 6.34
CA ARG A 110 -11.98 11.49 5.74
C ARG A 110 -13.01 11.89 4.68
N GLU A 111 -13.47 10.95 3.85
CA GLU A 111 -14.49 11.27 2.83
C GLU A 111 -15.83 11.69 3.45
N LYS A 112 -16.24 11.05 4.55
CA LYS A 112 -17.51 11.37 5.22
C LYS A 112 -17.44 12.65 6.05
N GLN A 113 -16.27 12.99 6.60
CA GLN A 113 -16.13 14.08 7.60
C GLN A 113 -15.25 15.24 7.15
N GLY A 114 -14.73 15.23 5.91
CA GLY A 114 -13.90 16.31 5.35
C GLY A 114 -12.62 16.64 6.13
N THR A 115 -12.22 15.77 7.07
CA THR A 115 -11.10 16.02 7.98
C THR A 115 -9.76 15.83 7.26
N LYS A 116 -8.95 16.89 7.22
CA LYS A 116 -7.54 16.81 6.79
C LYS A 116 -6.72 16.13 7.89
N VAL A 117 -6.35 14.88 7.68
CA VAL A 117 -5.32 14.22 8.50
C VAL A 117 -3.96 14.67 7.98
N THR A 118 -3.17 15.31 8.83
CA THR A 118 -1.80 15.71 8.47
C THR A 118 -0.96 14.45 8.29
N ASP A 119 -0.40 14.29 7.09
CA ASP A 119 0.61 13.27 6.80
C ASP A 119 1.75 13.44 7.80
N SER A 120 1.79 12.56 8.78
CA SER A 120 2.76 12.64 9.86
C SER A 120 4.06 12.14 9.27
N THR A 121 4.82 13.08 8.73
CA THR A 121 6.13 12.91 8.13
C THR A 121 6.98 11.94 8.93
N LYS A 122 7.04 10.71 8.39
CA LYS A 122 8.11 9.72 8.49
C LYS A 122 8.41 9.23 9.92
N GLY A 123 8.66 7.94 10.04
CA GLY A 123 8.91 7.30 11.33
C GLY A 123 10.11 7.85 12.10
N PRO A 124 10.36 7.32 13.31
CA PRO A 124 11.62 7.56 14.00
C PRO A 124 12.80 7.11 13.12
N ASP A 125 13.99 7.60 13.43
CA ASP A 125 15.22 7.25 12.73
C ASP A 125 15.46 5.73 12.73
N GLU A 126 15.40 5.11 11.56
CA GLU A 126 15.56 3.67 11.36
C GLU A 126 16.89 3.14 11.90
N ALA A 127 17.98 3.90 11.83
CA ALA A 127 19.26 3.47 12.37
C ALA A 127 19.22 3.36 13.90
N LYS A 128 18.54 4.30 14.56
CA LYS A 128 18.35 4.28 16.02
C LYS A 128 17.39 3.20 16.47
N ILE A 129 16.31 2.97 15.70
CA ILE A 129 15.38 1.87 15.95
C ILE A 129 16.14 0.55 15.86
N LYS A 130 16.90 0.35 14.77
CA LYS A 130 17.69 -0.86 14.58
C LYS A 130 18.69 -1.09 15.73
N GLU A 131 19.47 -0.08 16.09
CA GLU A 131 20.41 -0.18 17.23
C GLU A 131 19.69 -0.48 18.56
N LEU A 132 18.49 0.05 18.77
CA LEU A 132 17.68 -0.27 19.95
C LEU A 132 17.24 -1.73 19.94
N LEU A 133 16.67 -2.20 18.83
CA LEU A 133 16.19 -3.58 18.70
C LEU A 133 17.33 -4.59 18.79
N ASP A 134 18.47 -4.31 18.16
CA ASP A 134 19.67 -5.16 18.19
C ASP A 134 20.25 -5.30 19.61
N ARG A 135 20.23 -4.22 20.42
CA ARG A 135 20.76 -4.28 21.79
C ARG A 135 19.81 -4.96 22.77
N THR A 136 18.49 -4.78 22.61
CA THR A 136 17.51 -5.22 23.60
C THR A 136 16.86 -6.55 23.26
N ASN A 137 16.85 -6.93 21.98
CA ASN A 137 16.08 -8.06 21.44
C ASN A 137 14.56 -7.95 21.69
N TYR A 138 14.05 -6.73 21.81
CA TYR A 138 12.59 -6.49 21.89
C TYR A 138 12.00 -6.47 20.48
N THR A 139 10.69 -6.69 20.40
CA THR A 139 9.94 -6.58 19.14
C THR A 139 9.42 -5.17 18.93
N LEU A 140 9.26 -4.75 17.68
CA LEU A 140 8.54 -3.54 17.31
C LEU A 140 7.44 -3.90 16.30
N ASP A 141 6.22 -3.55 16.64
CA ASP A 141 5.02 -3.83 15.84
C ASP A 141 4.32 -2.51 15.50
N VAL A 142 4.21 -2.22 14.20
CA VAL A 142 3.61 -0.99 13.68
C VAL A 142 2.25 -1.29 13.08
N THR A 143 1.26 -0.55 13.54
CA THR A 143 -0.11 -0.51 13.01
C THR A 143 -0.45 0.92 12.61
N THR A 144 -1.58 1.14 11.93
CA THR A 144 -1.98 2.48 11.47
C THR A 144 -2.21 3.50 12.58
N GLY A 145 -2.52 3.05 13.80
CA GLY A 145 -2.78 3.93 14.94
C GLY A 145 -1.77 3.84 16.09
N GLN A 146 -0.88 2.86 16.08
CA GLN A 146 0.01 2.57 17.21
C GLN A 146 1.32 1.94 16.74
N ARG A 147 2.44 2.34 17.36
CA ARG A 147 3.74 1.66 17.26
C ARG A 147 4.06 1.07 18.64
N LYS A 148 4.10 -0.26 18.73
CA LYS A 148 4.21 -1.01 19.99
C LYS A 148 5.60 -1.65 20.08
N TYR A 149 6.37 -1.24 21.08
CA TYR A 149 7.69 -1.80 21.39
C TYR A 149 7.57 -2.80 22.55
N GLY A 150 7.84 -4.08 22.30
CA GLY A 150 7.75 -5.18 23.25
C GLY A 150 6.32 -5.61 23.60
N GLY A 151 6.15 -6.11 24.83
CA GLY A 151 4.86 -6.56 25.37
C GLY A 151 4.35 -7.84 24.71
N PRO A 152 4.95 -9.02 24.99
CA PRO A 152 5.88 -9.29 26.10
C PRO A 152 7.36 -8.95 25.80
N PRO A 153 8.19 -8.74 26.84
CA PRO A 153 9.65 -8.67 26.70
C PRO A 153 10.23 -10.03 26.25
N PRO A 154 11.47 -10.08 25.74
CA PRO A 154 12.13 -11.34 25.42
C PRO A 154 12.30 -12.20 26.68
N GLU A 155 12.20 -13.52 26.51
CA GLU A 155 12.23 -14.49 27.62
C GLU A 155 13.51 -14.41 28.46
N SER A 156 14.63 -14.00 27.86
CA SER A 156 15.91 -13.78 28.55
C SER A 156 15.86 -12.64 29.57
N VAL A 157 14.96 -11.68 29.39
CA VAL A 157 14.80 -10.52 30.26
C VAL A 157 13.72 -10.78 31.31
N TYR A 158 12.58 -11.34 30.91
CA TYR A 158 11.49 -11.62 31.83
C TYR A 158 10.55 -12.70 31.30
N SER A 159 10.39 -13.76 32.09
CA SER A 159 9.53 -14.92 31.79
C SER A 159 8.36 -15.07 32.77
N GLY A 160 8.14 -14.07 33.64
CA GLY A 160 7.05 -14.05 34.61
C GLY A 160 5.71 -13.61 34.01
N ALA A 161 4.69 -13.50 34.86
CA ALA A 161 3.38 -13.00 34.45
C ALA A 161 3.45 -11.54 33.98
N GLN A 162 2.68 -11.19 32.95
CA GLN A 162 2.63 -9.80 32.47
C GLN A 162 2.21 -8.83 33.59
N PRO A 163 2.80 -7.62 33.64
CA PRO A 163 2.38 -6.60 34.59
C PRO A 163 0.87 -6.33 34.49
N ASN A 164 0.23 -6.11 35.64
CA ASN A 164 -1.19 -5.80 35.70
C ASN A 164 -1.47 -4.34 35.31
N ALA A 165 -2.74 -4.07 34.99
CA ALA A 165 -3.23 -2.71 34.78
C ALA A 165 -2.92 -1.85 36.03
N GLY A 166 -2.41 -0.64 35.81
CA GLY A 166 -1.93 0.26 36.87
C GLY A 166 -0.41 0.38 36.96
N THR A 167 0.35 -0.47 36.25
CA THR A 167 1.81 -0.32 36.08
C THR A 167 2.18 0.58 34.88
N GLU A 168 1.18 1.14 34.20
CA GLU A 168 1.35 1.96 33.00
C GLU A 168 1.47 3.45 33.34
N VAL A 169 2.36 4.16 32.63
CA VAL A 169 2.46 5.62 32.70
C VAL A 169 1.83 6.22 31.45
N ARG A 170 0.81 7.07 31.63
CA ARG A 170 0.14 7.76 30.51
C ARG A 170 0.63 9.20 30.39
N PHE A 171 1.34 9.50 29.30
CA PHE A 171 1.65 10.87 28.93
C PHE A 171 0.46 11.50 28.19
N GLN A 172 -0.04 12.62 28.70
CA GLN A 172 -1.05 13.42 28.01
C GLN A 172 -0.37 14.68 27.45
N ARG A 173 -0.50 14.93 26.14
CA ARG A 173 -0.12 16.24 25.60
C ARG A 173 -1.14 17.25 26.10
N LYS A 174 -0.67 18.31 26.77
CA LYS A 174 -1.53 19.48 27.05
C LYS A 174 -1.87 20.14 25.72
N SER A 175 -3.12 20.01 25.28
CA SER A 175 -3.65 20.85 24.20
C SER A 175 -3.56 22.30 24.65
N HIS A 176 -2.73 23.11 24.01
CA HIS A 176 -2.80 24.56 24.17
C HIS A 176 -4.17 25.01 23.63
N CYS A 177 -5.11 25.32 24.52
CA CYS A 177 -6.21 26.20 24.17
C CYS A 177 -5.57 27.55 23.84
N GLN A 178 -5.64 27.96 22.57
CA GLN A 178 -5.35 29.34 22.21
C GLN A 178 -6.38 30.21 22.92
N ALA A 179 -5.90 31.15 23.72
CA ALA A 179 -6.72 32.24 24.23
C ALA A 179 -7.15 33.07 23.02
N GLU A 180 -8.47 33.15 22.79
CA GLU A 180 -9.05 34.19 21.95
C GLU A 180 -8.71 35.56 22.55
N VAL A 181 -8.29 36.48 21.69
CA VAL A 181 -8.00 37.89 22.01
C VAL A 181 -9.29 38.69 21.99
#